data_AF-A0A916WI05-F1
#
_entry.id   AF-A0A916WI05-F1
#
_cell.length_a   1.000
_cell.length_b   1.000
_cell.length_c   1.000
_cell.angle_alpha   90.00
_cell.angle_beta   90.00
_cell.angle_gamma   90.00
#
_symmetry.space_group_name_H-M   'P 1'
#
loop_
_entity.id
_entity.type
_entity.pdbx_description
1 polymer ?
#
loop_
_entity_poly.entity_id
_entity_poly.type
_entity_poly.pdbx_seq_one_letter_code
_entity_poly.pdbx_strand_id
1 'polypeptide(L)'
;MKASDLVTVWSAPDNSRLTAKQYSFRLPVHVAAKLAALEELYPTRSRTQLVGDLLTAALAEVEKNLECHAGVPMGHKHPETDEEMFAMAGQILQFHQAANKHYAAIETELGNENPSLLFAANYSVTAEGK
;
A
#
# COMPACT_ATOMS: atom_id res chain seq x y z
N MET A 1 -2.12 3.30 -8.06
CA MET A 1 -1.48 4.24 -9.02
C MET A 1 -0.21 3.58 -9.53
N LYS A 2 0.12 3.71 -10.81
CA LYS A 2 1.41 3.21 -11.31
C LYS A 2 2.49 4.22 -10.90
N ALA A 3 3.73 3.78 -10.72
CA ALA A 3 4.86 4.69 -10.46
C ALA A 3 5.02 5.77 -11.56
N SER A 4 4.61 5.45 -12.79
CA SER A 4 4.55 6.39 -13.92
C SER A 4 3.61 7.58 -13.69
N ASP A 5 2.59 7.42 -12.85
CA ASP A 5 1.52 8.41 -12.67
C ASP A 5 1.87 9.44 -11.58
N LEU A 6 2.95 9.20 -10.81
CA LEU A 6 3.41 10.07 -9.73
C LEU A 6 3.82 11.47 -10.23
N VAL A 7 4.33 11.56 -11.47
CA VAL A 7 4.69 12.83 -12.10
C VAL A 7 3.51 13.82 -12.12
N THR A 8 2.29 13.30 -12.28
CA THR A 8 1.05 14.08 -12.31
C THR A 8 0.61 14.50 -10.91
N VAL A 9 0.86 13.65 -9.90
CA VAL A 9 0.47 13.87 -8.49
C VAL A 9 1.40 14.86 -7.79
N TRP A 10 2.68 14.93 -8.17
CA TRP A 10 3.67 15.87 -7.63
C TRP A 10 3.39 17.35 -7.92
N SER A 11 2.27 17.68 -8.56
CA SER A 11 1.78 19.06 -8.76
C SER A 11 0.72 19.51 -7.72
N ALA A 12 0.23 18.63 -6.83
CA ALA A 12 -0.81 18.95 -5.85
C ALA A 12 -0.27 19.07 -4.40
N PRO A 13 -0.89 19.90 -3.52
CA PRO A 13 -0.45 20.06 -2.13
C PRO A 13 -0.67 18.78 -1.30
N ASP A 14 0.28 18.54 -0.40
CA ASP A 14 0.61 17.26 0.23
C ASP A 14 -0.05 17.11 1.61
N ASN A 15 -0.44 15.87 1.99
CA ASN A 15 -1.16 15.59 3.24
C ASN A 15 -0.77 14.23 3.83
N SER A 16 0.53 13.95 3.97
CA SER A 16 1.03 12.66 4.46
C SER A 16 1.47 12.71 5.94
N ARG A 17 0.85 11.87 6.77
CA ARG A 17 1.20 11.61 8.17
C ARG A 17 2.41 10.67 8.20
N LEU A 18 3.54 11.10 8.77
CA LEU A 18 4.79 10.35 8.79
C LEU A 18 4.95 9.49 10.07
N THR A 19 5.71 8.41 9.98
CA THR A 19 6.09 7.58 11.15
C THR A 19 7.07 8.33 12.06
N ALA A 20 7.04 8.09 13.37
CA ALA A 20 8.01 8.71 14.31
C ALA A 20 9.44 8.15 14.17
N LYS A 21 9.60 6.92 13.69
CA LYS A 21 10.92 6.35 13.38
C LYS A 21 11.42 6.83 12.03
N GLN A 22 12.69 7.26 12.01
CA GLN A 22 13.42 7.49 10.77
C GLN A 22 13.96 6.14 10.25
N TYR A 23 13.59 5.79 9.03
CA TYR A 23 14.17 4.65 8.33
C TYR A 23 15.37 5.10 7.50
N SER A 24 16.51 4.43 7.68
CA SER A 24 17.75 4.70 6.93
C SER A 24 18.18 3.46 6.15
N PHE A 25 18.36 3.60 4.84
CA PHE A 25 18.74 2.51 3.95
C PHE A 25 19.98 2.89 3.13
N ARG A 26 20.83 1.91 2.81
CA ARG A 26 21.88 2.08 1.79
C ARG A 26 21.31 1.74 0.42
N LEU A 27 21.37 2.69 -0.50
CA LEU A 27 20.87 2.52 -1.86
C LEU A 27 21.99 2.06 -2.81
N PRO A 28 21.67 1.23 -3.82
CA PRO A 28 22.55 1.03 -4.96
C PRO A 28 22.87 2.37 -5.64
N VAL A 29 24.11 2.54 -6.10
CA VAL A 29 24.62 3.80 -6.66
C VAL A 29 23.72 4.35 -7.77
N HIS A 30 23.24 3.50 -8.67
CA HIS A 30 22.37 3.92 -9.78
C HIS A 30 20.99 4.41 -9.31
N VAL A 31 20.46 3.87 -8.20
CA VAL A 31 19.19 4.33 -7.61
C VAL A 31 19.41 5.68 -6.94
N ALA A 32 20.50 5.84 -6.19
CA ALA A 32 20.86 7.11 -5.57
C ALA A 32 21.06 8.23 -6.61
N ALA A 33 21.73 7.93 -7.73
CA ALA A 33 21.91 8.87 -8.83
C ALA A 33 20.58 9.31 -9.47
N LYS A 34 19.65 8.38 -9.69
CA LYS A 34 18.31 8.69 -10.19
C LYS A 34 17.50 9.56 -9.22
N LEU A 35 17.60 9.28 -7.92
CA LEU A 35 16.93 10.09 -6.90
C LEU A 35 17.49 11.52 -6.85
N ALA A 36 18.82 11.67 -6.92
CA ALA A 36 19.46 12.98 -7.01
C ALA A 36 19.01 13.77 -8.26
N ALA A 37 18.89 13.09 -9.41
CA ALA A 37 18.37 13.71 -10.63
C ALA A 37 16.90 14.15 -10.48
N LEU A 38 16.06 13.38 -9.78
CA LEU A 38 14.68 13.77 -9.48
C LEU A 38 14.60 15.02 -8.60
N GLU A 39 15.50 15.18 -7.63
CA GLU A 39 15.55 16.38 -6.80
C GLU A 39 15.94 17.64 -7.59
N GLU A 40 16.85 17.50 -8.55
CA GLU A 40 17.21 18.59 -9.46
C GLU A 40 16.04 19.00 -10.35
N LEU A 41 15.28 18.02 -10.85
CA LEU A 41 14.13 18.26 -11.72
C LEU A 41 12.90 18.78 -10.97
N TYR A 42 12.73 18.44 -9.69
CA TYR A 42 11.58 18.80 -8.86
C TYR A 42 12.00 19.49 -7.55
N PRO A 43 12.56 20.72 -7.62
CA PRO A 43 13.17 21.40 -6.47
C PRO A 43 12.18 21.81 -5.37
N THR A 44 10.88 21.83 -5.66
CA THR A 44 9.83 22.15 -4.69
C THR A 44 9.45 20.95 -3.80
N ARG A 45 9.97 19.75 -4.08
CA ARG A 45 9.69 18.52 -3.33
C ARG A 45 10.89 18.14 -2.49
N SER A 46 10.64 17.81 -1.22
CA SER A 46 11.67 17.26 -0.35
C SER A 46 12.02 15.82 -0.77
N ARG A 47 13.26 15.41 -0.50
CA ARG A 47 13.72 14.01 -0.68
C ARG A 47 12.78 13.01 0.01
N THR A 48 12.26 13.35 1.19
CA THR A 48 11.31 12.52 1.93
C THR A 48 10.00 12.32 1.16
N GLN A 49 9.45 13.37 0.54
CA GLN A 49 8.23 13.27 -0.28
C GLN A 49 8.48 12.41 -1.51
N LEU A 50 9.55 12.69 -2.26
CA LEU A 50 9.88 11.91 -3.47
C LEU A 50 10.04 10.41 -3.18
N VAL A 51 10.82 10.07 -2.14
CA VAL A 51 11.02 8.68 -1.73
C VAL A 51 9.73 8.07 -1.20
N GLY A 52 8.95 8.82 -0.40
CA GLY A 52 7.67 8.36 0.14
C GLY A 52 6.68 8.00 -0.98
N ASP A 53 6.56 8.86 -2.00
CA ASP A 53 5.66 8.64 -3.12
C ASP A 53 6.11 7.47 -3.99
N LEU A 54 7.40 7.37 -4.29
CA LEU A 54 7.98 6.24 -5.03
C LEU A 54 7.74 4.91 -4.31
N LEU A 55 7.98 4.86 -3.00
CA LEU A 55 7.74 3.66 -2.20
C LEU A 55 6.26 3.30 -2.14
N THR A 56 5.39 4.30 -1.96
CA THR A 56 3.93 4.10 -1.94
C THR A 56 3.44 3.52 -3.25
N ALA A 57 3.87 4.07 -4.39
CA ALA A 57 3.49 3.55 -5.69
C ALA A 57 4.05 2.15 -5.95
N ALA A 58 5.32 1.90 -5.61
CA ALA A 58 5.92 0.58 -5.79
C ALA A 58 5.24 -0.49 -4.93
N LEU A 59 4.90 -0.18 -3.68
CA LEU A 59 4.17 -1.11 -2.79
C LEU A 59 2.76 -1.39 -3.30
N ALA A 60 2.04 -0.37 -3.77
CA ALA A 60 0.71 -0.55 -4.36
C ALA A 60 0.76 -1.41 -5.65
N GLU A 61 1.82 -1.27 -6.45
CA GLU A 61 2.04 -2.11 -7.63
C GLU A 61 2.39 -3.55 -7.25
N VAL A 62 3.23 -3.75 -6.23
CA VAL A 62 3.51 -5.10 -5.70
C VAL A 62 2.23 -5.75 -5.19
N GLU A 63 1.44 -5.05 -4.36
CA GLU A 63 0.19 -5.55 -3.82
C GLU A 63 -0.76 -6.01 -4.93
N LYS A 64 -0.93 -5.20 -5.99
CA LYS A 64 -1.79 -5.51 -7.12
C LYS A 64 -1.39 -6.80 -7.87
N ASN A 65 -0.10 -7.15 -7.84
CA ASN A 65 0.44 -8.32 -8.53
C ASN A 65 0.52 -9.56 -7.63
N LEU A 66 0.13 -9.47 -6.36
CA LEU A 66 0.04 -10.65 -5.50
C LEU A 66 -1.11 -11.55 -5.95
N GLU A 67 -0.90 -12.86 -5.81
CA GLU A 67 -1.91 -13.85 -6.12
C GLU A 67 -3.16 -13.65 -5.24
N CYS A 68 -4.32 -13.52 -5.90
CA CYS A 68 -5.65 -13.42 -5.31
C CYS A 68 -6.56 -14.42 -6.01
N HIS A 69 -7.25 -15.26 -5.24
CA HIS A 69 -8.27 -16.17 -5.77
C HIS A 69 -9.37 -16.44 -4.76
N ALA A 70 -10.49 -16.97 -5.24
CA ALA A 70 -11.61 -17.41 -4.39
C ALA A 70 -11.20 -18.61 -3.51
N GLY A 71 -11.54 -18.52 -2.24
CA GLY A 71 -11.36 -19.57 -1.23
C GLY A 71 -12.67 -20.27 -0.90
N VAL A 72 -13.04 -20.27 0.39
CA VAL A 72 -14.24 -20.98 0.88
C VAL A 72 -15.51 -20.16 0.58
N PRO A 73 -16.62 -20.77 0.11
CA PRO A 73 -17.89 -20.08 -0.07
C PRO A 73 -18.40 -19.51 1.26
N MET A 74 -18.88 -18.26 1.26
CA MET A 74 -19.35 -17.60 2.48
C MET A 74 -20.85 -17.76 2.74
N GLY A 75 -21.57 -18.50 1.89
CA GLY A 75 -23.00 -18.78 2.06
C GLY A 75 -23.92 -17.58 1.88
N HIS A 76 -23.41 -16.47 1.34
CA HIS A 76 -24.17 -15.30 0.96
C HIS A 76 -23.68 -14.76 -0.39
N LYS A 77 -24.52 -13.92 -1.00
CA LYS A 77 -24.29 -13.36 -2.34
C LYS A 77 -23.98 -11.88 -2.28
N HIS A 78 -23.34 -11.38 -3.33
CA HIS A 78 -23.10 -9.95 -3.52
C HIS A 78 -24.44 -9.20 -3.66
N PRO A 79 -24.66 -8.11 -2.90
CA PRO A 79 -25.96 -7.45 -2.83
C PRO A 79 -26.42 -6.81 -4.14
N GLU A 80 -25.49 -6.46 -5.04
CA GLU A 80 -25.82 -5.80 -6.30
C GLU A 80 -25.81 -6.75 -7.51
N THR A 81 -24.99 -7.80 -7.48
CA THR A 81 -24.76 -8.67 -8.65
C THR A 81 -25.37 -10.06 -8.49
N ASP A 82 -25.86 -10.41 -7.29
CA ASP A 82 -26.40 -11.74 -6.95
C ASP A 82 -25.42 -12.91 -7.18
N GLU A 83 -24.12 -12.60 -7.27
CA GLU A 83 -23.03 -13.57 -7.41
C GLU A 83 -22.63 -14.18 -6.05
N GLU A 84 -22.22 -15.44 -6.03
CA GLU A 84 -21.76 -16.09 -4.80
C GLU A 84 -20.43 -15.48 -4.32
N MET A 85 -20.36 -15.16 -3.03
CA MET A 85 -19.19 -14.57 -2.41
C MET A 85 -18.32 -15.64 -1.75
N PHE A 86 -17.01 -15.54 -1.97
CA PHE A 86 -16.01 -16.43 -1.41
C PHE A 86 -15.09 -15.65 -0.48
N ALA A 87 -14.51 -16.33 0.50
CA ALA A 87 -13.41 -15.78 1.26
C ALA A 87 -12.22 -15.55 0.33
N MET A 88 -11.59 -14.39 0.40
CA MET A 88 -10.33 -14.10 -0.29
C MET A 88 -9.27 -15.11 0.14
N ALA A 89 -8.49 -15.61 -0.82
CA ALA A 89 -7.36 -16.49 -0.58
C ALA A 89 -6.16 -16.08 -1.46
N GLY A 90 -5.00 -16.68 -1.19
CA GLY A 90 -3.75 -16.40 -1.89
C GLY A 90 -2.76 -15.54 -1.08
N GLN A 91 -1.72 -15.07 -1.76
CA GLN A 91 -0.64 -14.27 -1.15
C GLN A 91 -1.13 -12.90 -0.69
N ILE A 92 -2.13 -12.32 -1.37
CA ILE A 92 -2.71 -11.02 -1.00
C ILE A 92 -3.28 -11.04 0.42
N LEU A 93 -3.95 -12.13 0.81
CA LEU A 93 -4.52 -12.28 2.16
C LEU A 93 -3.41 -12.30 3.22
N GLN A 94 -2.34 -13.07 2.97
CA GLN A 94 -1.20 -13.16 3.87
C GLN A 94 -0.52 -11.79 4.03
N PHE A 95 -0.37 -11.05 2.92
CA PHE A 95 0.18 -9.70 2.93
C PHE A 95 -0.69 -8.74 3.75
N HIS A 96 -2.01 -8.71 3.52
CA HIS A 96 -2.93 -7.84 4.28
C HIS A 96 -2.92 -8.14 5.77
N GLN A 97 -2.91 -9.41 6.16
CA GLN A 97 -2.84 -9.82 7.57
C GLN A 97 -1.51 -9.41 8.22
N ALA A 98 -0.39 -9.65 7.55
CA ALA A 98 0.93 -9.25 8.03
C ALA A 98 1.05 -7.72 8.13
N ALA A 99 0.56 -6.99 7.13
CA ALA A 99 0.58 -5.54 7.11
C ALA A 99 -0.29 -4.94 8.23
N ASN A 100 -1.49 -5.48 8.48
CA ASN A 100 -2.33 -5.08 9.62
C ASN A 100 -1.61 -5.28 10.95
N LYS A 101 -0.94 -6.42 11.14
CA LYS A 101 -0.14 -6.69 12.36
C LYS A 101 0.97 -5.66 12.55
N HIS A 102 1.73 -5.35 11.51
CA HIS A 102 2.81 -4.37 11.58
C HIS A 102 2.29 -2.94 11.76
N TYR A 103 1.19 -2.58 11.11
CA TYR A 103 0.55 -1.27 11.25
C TYR A 103 0.08 -1.03 12.67
N ALA A 104 -0.60 -2.00 13.28
CA ALA A 104 -1.04 -1.90 14.67
C ALA A 104 0.14 -1.69 15.63
N ALA A 105 1.23 -2.44 15.45
CA ALA A 105 2.44 -2.27 16.27
C ALA A 105 3.05 -0.86 16.14
N ILE A 106 3.12 -0.33 14.92
CA ILE A 106 3.63 1.03 14.68
C ILE A 106 2.70 2.08 15.29
N GLU A 107 1.38 1.94 15.15
CA GLU A 107 0.42 2.87 15.75
C GLU A 107 0.48 2.84 17.29
N THR A 108 0.66 1.67 17.91
CA THR A 108 0.88 1.56 19.36
C THR A 108 2.18 2.25 19.78
N GLU A 109 3.27 2.12 19.02
CA GLU A 109 4.51 2.89 19.27
C GLU A 109 4.29 4.41 19.18
N LEU A 110 3.30 4.86 18.38
CA LEU A 110 2.89 6.26 18.26
C LEU A 110 1.89 6.71 19.34
N GLY A 111 1.55 5.86 20.29
CA GLY A 111 0.61 6.15 21.38
C GLY A 111 -0.86 5.94 21.01
N ASN A 112 -1.17 5.30 19.89
CA ASN A 112 -2.52 4.90 19.54
C ASN A 112 -2.80 3.49 20.10
N GLU A 113 -3.57 3.43 21.19
CA GLU A 113 -3.88 2.19 21.91
C GLU A 113 -4.96 1.32 21.22
N ASN A 114 -5.70 1.88 20.27
CA ASN A 114 -6.75 1.15 19.54
C ASN A 114 -6.76 1.50 18.04
N PRO A 115 -5.72 1.11 17.28
CA PRO A 115 -5.61 1.42 15.87
C PRO A 115 -6.66 0.69 15.04
N SER A 116 -7.25 1.40 14.07
CA SER A 116 -8.01 0.78 13.00
C SER A 116 -7.12 -0.12 12.15
N LEU A 117 -7.71 -1.12 11.49
CA LEU A 117 -6.98 -1.94 10.53
C LEU A 117 -6.56 -1.09 9.32
N LEU A 118 -5.37 -1.35 8.79
CA LEU A 118 -4.88 -0.76 7.55
C LEU A 118 -5.67 -1.30 6.34
N PHE A 119 -5.94 -2.60 6.33
CA PHE A 119 -6.80 -3.28 5.38
C PHE A 119 -8.06 -3.75 6.09
N ALA A 120 -9.23 -3.44 5.51
CA ALA A 120 -10.51 -3.82 6.07
C ALA A 120 -10.63 -5.36 6.21
N ALA A 121 -11.38 -5.81 7.22
CA ALA A 121 -11.50 -7.23 7.56
C ALA A 121 -12.43 -8.02 6.60
N ASN A 122 -13.07 -7.35 5.64
CA ASN A 122 -13.93 -7.96 4.63
C ASN A 122 -13.08 -8.57 3.50
N TYR A 123 -12.41 -9.67 3.82
CA TYR A 123 -11.65 -10.49 2.89
C TYR A 123 -12.59 -11.34 2.03
N SER A 124 -13.31 -10.70 1.12
CA SER A 124 -14.32 -11.34 0.28
C SER A 124 -14.10 -11.03 -1.20
N VAL A 125 -14.22 -12.04 -2.06
CA VAL A 125 -14.05 -11.94 -3.52
C VAL A 125 -15.16 -12.70 -4.23
N THR A 126 -15.47 -12.33 -5.46
CA THR A 126 -16.33 -13.16 -6.33
C THR A 126 -15.53 -14.33 -6.92
N ALA A 127 -16.21 -15.28 -7.59
CA ALA A 127 -15.55 -16.44 -8.19
C ALA A 127 -14.43 -16.09 -9.20
N GLU A 128 -14.48 -14.90 -9.81
CA GLU A 128 -13.45 -14.39 -10.72
C GLU A 128 -12.24 -13.74 -10.01
N GLY A 129 -12.23 -13.68 -8.67
CA GLY A 129 -11.17 -13.04 -7.89
C GLY A 129 -11.17 -11.51 -7.96
N LYS A 130 -12.31 -10.91 -8.33
CA LYS A 130 -12.55 -9.46 -8.33
C LYS A 130 -13.24 -9.00 -7.05
#